data_AF-A0A2D4FRW8-F1
#
_entry.id   AF-A0A2D4FRW8-F1
#
_cell.length_a   1.000
_cell.length_b   1.000
_cell.length_c   1.000
_cell.angle_alpha   90.00
_cell.angle_beta   90.00
_cell.angle_gamma   90.00
#
_symmetry.space_group_name_H-M   'P 1'
#
loop_
_entity.id
_entity.type
_entity.pdbx_description
1 polymer ?
#
loop_
_entity_poly.entity_id
_entity_poly.type
_entity_poly.pdbx_seq_one_letter_code
_entity_poly.pdbx_strand_id
1 'polypeptide(L)'
;CLFCEKQTDTTEKLYVHMEEAHGFNLLKIKSEHDLNFYQQVKLMNFIRRQMHQCQCFKCEKKFQLKKELICHLEDNKHIAVLPDRSVWDQPQYYFPTYENDTLLCALSDNEDELTAEKQTDNIPVFSEDVSNIEALKQTSVLNELLHEELNNIEA
;
A
#
# COMPACT_ATOMS: atom_id res chain seq x y z
N CYS A 1 -3.39 1.73 -15.04
CA CYS A 1 -4.44 0.76 -14.66
C CYS A 1 -3.81 -0.35 -13.83
N LEU A 2 -4.55 -1.03 -12.94
CA LEU A 2 -4.02 -2.18 -12.18
C LEU A 2 -3.79 -3.41 -13.09
N PHE A 3 -4.62 -3.57 -14.11
CA PHE A 3 -4.70 -4.80 -14.89
C PHE A 3 -4.03 -4.68 -16.28
N CYS A 4 -4.00 -3.48 -16.86
CA CYS A 4 -3.38 -3.24 -18.16
C CYS A 4 -2.45 -2.02 -18.19
N GLU A 5 -1.85 -1.76 -19.35
CA GLU A 5 -0.88 -0.67 -19.57
C GLU A 5 -1.54 0.72 -19.77
N LYS A 6 -2.88 0.79 -19.75
CA LYS A 6 -3.61 2.05 -19.94
C LYS A 6 -3.31 3.03 -18.81
N GLN A 7 -2.88 4.22 -19.20
CA GLN A 7 -2.76 5.41 -18.35
C GLN A 7 -3.86 6.40 -18.71
N THR A 8 -4.27 7.21 -17.74
CA THR A 8 -5.31 8.23 -17.89
C THR A 8 -4.86 9.51 -17.22
N ASP A 9 -5.35 10.65 -17.71
CA ASP A 9 -4.95 11.97 -17.21
C ASP A 9 -5.55 12.29 -15.84
N THR A 10 -6.67 11.63 -15.49
CA THR A 10 -7.34 11.81 -14.19
C THR A 10 -7.67 10.46 -13.56
N THR A 11 -7.84 10.47 -12.25
CA THR A 11 -8.14 9.28 -11.44
C THR A 11 -9.57 8.81 -11.67
N GLU A 12 -10.52 9.71 -11.90
CA GLU A 12 -11.92 9.35 -12.20
C GLU A 12 -12.00 8.54 -13.50
N LYS A 13 -11.29 9.00 -14.54
CA LYS A 13 -11.16 8.25 -15.80
C LYS A 13 -10.52 6.87 -15.58
N LEU A 14 -9.57 6.77 -14.64
CA LEU A 14 -8.94 5.50 -14.30
C LEU A 14 -9.91 4.54 -13.63
N TYR A 15 -10.74 5.04 -12.70
CA TYR A 15 -11.77 4.25 -12.03
C TYR A 15 -12.81 3.74 -13.03
N VAL A 16 -13.32 4.62 -13.90
CA VAL A 16 -14.25 4.23 -14.98
C VAL A 16 -13.61 3.19 -15.88
N HIS A 17 -12.36 3.38 -16.31
CA HIS A 17 -11.66 2.41 -17.14
C HIS A 17 -11.52 1.02 -16.46
N MET A 18 -11.19 0.99 -15.17
CA MET A 18 -11.08 -0.27 -14.43
C MET A 18 -12.43 -0.98 -14.31
N GLU A 19 -13.52 -0.23 -14.16
CA GLU A 19 -14.86 -0.80 -14.14
C GLU A 19 -15.31 -1.28 -15.52
N GLU A 20 -15.20 -0.46 -16.57
CA GLU A 20 -15.70 -0.78 -17.90
C GLU A 20 -14.88 -1.87 -18.60
N ALA A 21 -13.55 -1.80 -18.52
CA ALA A 21 -12.67 -2.71 -19.25
C ALA A 21 -12.41 -4.02 -18.49
N HIS A 22 -12.47 -3.99 -17.16
CA HIS A 22 -12.05 -5.12 -16.32
C HIS A 22 -13.13 -5.56 -15.32
N GLY A 23 -14.25 -4.84 -15.18
CA GLY A 23 -15.26 -5.13 -14.17
C GLY A 23 -14.80 -4.85 -12.73
N PHE A 24 -13.73 -4.06 -12.56
CA PHE A 24 -13.19 -3.72 -11.24
C PHE A 24 -13.70 -2.35 -10.78
N ASN A 25 -14.79 -2.35 -10.01
CA ASN A 25 -15.30 -1.13 -9.40
C ASN A 25 -14.65 -0.91 -8.02
N LEU A 26 -13.61 -0.05 -7.98
CA LEU A 26 -12.89 0.26 -6.75
C LEU A 26 -13.79 0.95 -5.71
N LEU A 27 -14.66 1.88 -6.13
CA LEU A 27 -15.51 2.63 -5.19
C LEU A 27 -16.50 1.70 -4.48
N LYS A 28 -17.08 0.77 -5.23
CA LYS A 28 -17.96 -0.28 -4.69
C LYS A 28 -17.23 -1.16 -3.68
N ILE A 29 -16.02 -1.62 -4.02
CA ILE A 29 -15.18 -2.41 -3.11
C ILE A 29 -14.87 -1.65 -1.83
N LYS A 30 -14.52 -0.36 -1.93
CA LYS A 30 -14.28 0.51 -0.76
C LYS A 30 -15.49 0.55 0.15
N SER A 31 -16.69 0.76 -0.39
CA SER A 31 -17.93 0.83 0.39
C SER A 31 -18.37 -0.52 0.96
N GLU A 32 -18.22 -1.63 0.21
CA GLU A 32 -18.69 -2.95 0.64
C GLU A 32 -17.81 -3.55 1.76
N HIS A 33 -16.52 -3.21 1.75
CA HIS A 33 -15.55 -3.72 2.71
C HIS A 33 -15.18 -2.71 3.82
N ASP A 34 -15.78 -1.52 3.80
CA ASP A 34 -15.51 -0.42 4.75
C ASP A 34 -14.00 -0.17 4.91
N LEU A 35 -13.33 0.11 3.78
CA LEU A 35 -11.88 0.24 3.74
C LEU A 35 -11.42 1.63 4.16
N ASN A 36 -10.69 1.72 5.27
CA ASN A 36 -9.96 2.93 5.62
C ASN A 36 -8.82 3.21 4.62
N PHE A 37 -8.28 4.42 4.62
CA PHE A 37 -7.23 4.83 3.68
C PHE A 37 -6.05 3.86 3.61
N TYR A 38 -5.52 3.42 4.76
CA TYR A 38 -4.38 2.50 4.79
C TYR A 38 -4.71 1.13 4.19
N GLN A 39 -5.91 0.63 4.43
CA GLN A 39 -6.35 -0.64 3.86
C GLN A 39 -6.57 -0.53 2.36
N GLN A 40 -7.04 0.61 1.86
CA GLN A 40 -7.06 0.89 0.43
C GLN A 40 -5.64 0.84 -0.17
N VAL A 41 -4.66 1.49 0.47
CA VAL A 41 -3.26 1.45 0.05
C VAL A 41 -2.73 0.02 0.01
N LYS A 42 -2.94 -0.75 1.08
CA LYS A 42 -2.51 -2.15 1.16
C LYS A 42 -3.15 -3.01 0.08
N LEU A 43 -4.44 -2.85 -0.17
CA LEU A 43 -5.16 -3.59 -1.22
C LEU A 43 -4.59 -3.27 -2.61
N MET A 44 -4.36 -1.99 -2.92
CA MET A 44 -3.78 -1.58 -4.21
C MET A 44 -2.38 -2.14 -4.40
N ASN A 45 -1.54 -2.09 -3.37
CA ASN A 45 -0.19 -2.67 -3.39
C ASN A 45 -0.22 -4.20 -3.51
N PHE A 46 -1.14 -4.86 -2.81
CA PHE A 46 -1.33 -6.30 -2.93
C PHE A 46 -1.66 -6.68 -4.38
N ILE A 47 -2.69 -6.07 -4.98
CA ILE A 47 -3.08 -6.36 -6.36
C ILE A 47 -1.91 -6.10 -7.31
N ARG A 48 -1.21 -4.96 -7.16
CA ARG A 48 -0.04 -4.65 -7.99
C ARG A 48 1.06 -5.69 -7.88
N ARG A 49 1.36 -6.16 -6.68
CA ARG A 49 2.36 -7.19 -6.45
C ARG A 49 1.95 -8.51 -7.10
N GLN A 50 0.69 -8.91 -6.97
CA GLN A 50 0.17 -10.13 -7.60
C GLN A 50 0.24 -10.03 -9.14
N MET A 51 -0.14 -8.88 -9.69
CA MET A 51 -0.04 -8.61 -11.13
C MET A 51 1.41 -8.59 -11.63
N HIS A 52 2.34 -8.03 -10.85
CA HIS A 52 3.77 -8.03 -11.15
C HIS A 52 4.35 -9.45 -11.16
N GLN A 53 3.92 -10.29 -10.20
CA GLN A 53 4.37 -11.68 -10.07
C GLN A 53 3.66 -12.65 -11.03
N CYS A 54 2.80 -12.15 -11.92
CA CYS A 54 1.95 -12.97 -12.79
C CYS A 54 1.17 -14.04 -12.01
N GLN A 55 0.64 -13.68 -10.84
CA GLN A 55 -0.12 -14.56 -9.96
C GLN A 55 -1.55 -14.05 -9.77
N CYS A 56 -2.53 -14.95 -9.86
CA CYS A 56 -3.91 -14.61 -9.52
C CYS A 56 -4.02 -14.27 -8.03
N PHE A 57 -4.59 -13.11 -7.72
CA PHE A 57 -4.77 -12.68 -6.34
C PHE A 57 -5.90 -13.42 -5.60
N LYS A 58 -6.75 -14.18 -6.30
CA LYS A 58 -7.85 -14.93 -5.68
C LYS A 58 -7.56 -16.41 -5.47
N CYS A 59 -7.03 -17.09 -6.48
CA CYS A 59 -6.78 -18.54 -6.44
C CYS A 59 -5.29 -18.90 -6.42
N GLU A 60 -4.41 -17.89 -6.37
CA GLU A 60 -2.95 -18.04 -6.25
C GLU A 60 -2.25 -18.76 -7.42
N LYS A 61 -2.98 -19.11 -8.49
CA LYS A 61 -2.41 -19.71 -9.70
C LYS A 61 -1.41 -18.75 -10.36
N LYS A 62 -0.24 -19.27 -10.74
CA LYS A 62 0.81 -18.53 -11.44
C LYS A 62 0.72 -18.74 -12.96
N PHE A 63 1.14 -17.72 -13.68
CA PHE A 63 1.14 -17.64 -15.13
C PHE A 63 2.51 -17.19 -15.62
N GLN A 64 2.85 -17.53 -16.87
CA GLN A 64 4.13 -17.12 -17.44
C GLN A 64 4.06 -15.72 -18.01
N LEU A 65 2.88 -15.33 -18.52
CA LEU A 65 2.65 -14.03 -19.13
C LEU A 65 1.51 -13.29 -18.44
N LYS A 66 1.67 -11.97 -18.32
CA LYS A 66 0.62 -11.10 -17.78
C LYS A 66 -0.70 -11.23 -18.55
N LYS A 67 -0.65 -11.43 -19.86
CA LYS A 67 -1.85 -11.64 -20.70
C LYS A 67 -2.63 -12.89 -20.28
N GLU A 68 -1.95 -13.99 -19.98
CA GLU A 68 -2.59 -15.23 -19.52
C GLU A 68 -3.27 -15.03 -18.16
N LEU A 69 -2.61 -14.30 -17.25
CA LEU A 69 -3.19 -13.93 -15.97
C LEU A 69 -4.46 -13.09 -16.16
N ILE A 70 -4.44 -12.10 -17.05
CA ILE A 70 -5.61 -11.26 -17.33
C ILE A 70 -6.77 -12.08 -17.89
N CYS A 71 -6.54 -12.91 -18.91
CA CYS A 71 -7.58 -13.80 -19.43
C CYS A 71 -8.14 -14.72 -18.33
N HIS A 72 -7.28 -15.29 -17.48
CA HIS A 72 -7.73 -16.09 -16.35
C HIS A 72 -8.62 -15.31 -15.39
N LEU A 73 -8.23 -14.09 -15.03
CA LEU A 73 -8.97 -13.23 -14.11
C LEU A 73 -10.36 -12.87 -14.68
N GLU A 74 -10.45 -12.62 -15.98
CA GLU A 74 -11.70 -12.33 -16.70
C GLU A 74 -12.59 -13.57 -16.80
N ASP A 75 -12.07 -14.69 -17.33
CA ASP A 75 -12.81 -15.93 -17.57
C ASP A 75 -13.41 -16.52 -16.27
N ASN A 76 -12.67 -16.40 -15.16
CA ASN A 76 -13.06 -16.95 -13.87
C ASN A 76 -13.74 -15.90 -12.98
N LYS A 77 -13.96 -14.68 -13.48
CA LYS A 77 -14.53 -13.55 -12.72
C LYS A 77 -13.80 -13.27 -11.40
N HIS A 78 -12.50 -13.53 -11.37
CA HIS A 78 -11.67 -13.28 -10.20
C HIS A 78 -11.33 -11.79 -10.04
N ILE A 79 -11.50 -10.95 -11.08
CA ILE A 79 -11.21 -9.51 -11.00
C ILE A 79 -12.00 -8.82 -9.87
N ALA A 80 -13.29 -9.12 -9.75
CA ALA A 80 -14.18 -8.45 -8.81
C ALA A 80 -14.26 -9.16 -7.44
N VAL A 81 -13.52 -10.26 -7.24
CA VAL A 81 -13.65 -11.08 -6.03
C VAL A 81 -12.34 -11.06 -5.26
N LEU A 82 -12.33 -10.29 -4.16
CA LEU A 82 -11.17 -10.22 -3.29
C LEU A 82 -10.95 -11.53 -2.50
N PRO A 83 -9.70 -11.89 -2.18
CA PRO A 83 -9.40 -12.89 -1.17
C PRO A 83 -9.75 -12.35 0.23
N ASP A 84 -9.64 -13.22 1.24
CA ASP A 84 -9.88 -12.83 2.63
C ASP A 84 -9.00 -11.62 3.04
N ARG A 85 -9.52 -10.75 3.91
CA ARG A 85 -8.82 -9.55 4.39
C ARG A 85 -7.43 -9.87 4.94
N SER A 86 -7.30 -10.99 5.65
CA SER A 86 -6.03 -11.43 6.23
C SER A 86 -4.94 -11.70 5.18
N VAL A 87 -5.27 -11.94 3.91
CA VAL A 87 -4.27 -12.18 2.86
C VAL A 87 -3.56 -10.88 2.45
N TRP A 88 -4.30 -9.77 2.37
CA TRP A 88 -3.81 -8.52 1.81
C TRP A 88 -3.66 -7.38 2.82
N ASP A 89 -4.31 -7.45 3.98
CA ASP A 89 -4.18 -6.47 5.06
C ASP A 89 -2.90 -6.71 5.90
N GLN A 90 -1.80 -6.99 5.22
CA GLN A 90 -0.51 -7.31 5.84
C GLN A 90 0.41 -6.08 5.85
N PRO A 91 1.27 -5.90 6.88
CA PRO A 91 2.18 -4.76 6.99
C PRO A 91 3.11 -4.58 5.79
N GLN A 92 3.52 -5.68 5.15
CA GLN A 92 4.36 -5.63 3.95
C GLN A 92 3.77 -4.82 2.78
N TYR A 93 2.45 -4.59 2.76
CA TYR A 93 1.78 -3.81 1.71
C TYR A 93 1.65 -2.32 2.02
N TYR A 94 2.21 -1.85 3.14
CA TYR A 94 2.44 -0.42 3.36
C TYR A 94 3.45 0.16 2.38
N PHE A 95 4.42 -0.66 1.96
CA PHE A 95 5.44 -0.24 1.00
C PHE A 95 4.86 -0.29 -0.43
N PRO A 96 4.93 0.81 -1.19
CA PRO A 96 4.51 0.84 -2.58
C PRO A 96 5.19 -0.26 -3.41
N THR A 97 4.43 -0.96 -4.24
CA THR A 97 5.01 -1.94 -5.18
C THR A 97 5.81 -1.25 -6.29
N TYR A 98 5.39 -0.05 -6.69
CA TYR A 98 6.06 0.78 -7.68
C TYR A 98 6.40 2.13 -7.09
N GLU A 99 7.52 2.71 -7.54
CA GLU A 99 7.87 4.09 -7.22
C GLU A 99 6.93 5.08 -7.91
N ASN A 100 6.69 6.23 -7.28
CA ASN A 100 5.89 7.34 -7.82
C ASN A 100 4.47 6.92 -8.24
N ASP A 101 3.84 6.12 -7.40
CA ASP A 101 2.54 5.54 -7.71
C ASP A 101 1.39 6.55 -7.63
N THR A 102 1.02 7.12 -8.78
CA THR A 102 -0.02 8.16 -8.88
C THR A 102 -1.39 7.69 -8.39
N LEU A 103 -1.70 6.39 -8.49
CA LEU A 103 -2.98 5.86 -7.99
C LEU A 103 -3.04 5.92 -6.47
N LEU A 104 -1.96 5.60 -5.78
CA LEU A 104 -1.92 5.67 -4.32
C LEU A 104 -2.09 7.11 -3.82
N CYS A 105 -1.52 8.09 -4.53
CA CYS A 105 -1.68 9.50 -4.21
C CYS A 105 -3.11 10.03 -4.40
N ALA A 106 -3.93 9.35 -5.21
CA ALA A 106 -5.29 9.78 -5.52
C ALA A 106 -6.37 9.00 -4.75
N LEU A 107 -5.98 8.16 -3.78
CA LEU A 107 -6.93 7.53 -2.88
C LEU A 107 -7.50 8.59 -1.93
N SER A 108 -8.83 8.71 -1.93
CA SER A 108 -9.54 9.54 -0.96
C SER A 108 -9.60 8.83 0.39
N ASP A 109 -9.28 9.56 1.46
CA ASP A 109 -9.70 9.21 2.80
C ASP A 109 -11.16 9.62 2.91
N ASN A 110 -12.07 8.67 3.14
CA ASN A 110 -13.48 9.00 3.38
C ASN A 110 -13.59 9.52 4.82
N GLU A 111 -12.93 10.64 5.12
CA GLU A 111 -13.00 11.34 6.41
C GLU A 111 -14.28 12.18 6.50
N ASP A 112 -15.43 11.58 6.18
CA ASP A 112 -16.70 12.10 6.69
C ASP A 112 -17.01 11.33 7.98
N GLU A 113 -16.92 12.07 9.08
CA GLU A 113 -17.24 11.73 10.48
C GLU A 113 -16.12 11.16 11.38
N LEU A 114 -15.53 12.11 12.12
CA LEU A 114 -14.77 12.03 13.36
C LEU A 114 -15.51 11.33 14.54
N THR A 115 -16.28 10.27 14.29
CA THR A 115 -17.09 9.59 15.33
C THR A 115 -17.01 8.07 15.33
N ALA A 116 -16.29 7.42 14.43
CA ALA A 116 -16.07 5.98 14.53
C ALA A 116 -14.93 5.68 15.51
N GLU A 117 -15.29 5.08 16.65
CA GLU A 117 -14.38 4.38 17.56
C GLU A 117 -13.30 3.68 16.74
N LYS A 118 -12.04 4.10 16.90
CA LYS A 118 -10.91 3.43 16.26
C LYS A 118 -11.03 1.95 16.62
N GLN A 119 -11.46 1.12 15.67
CA GLN A 119 -11.17 -0.30 15.73
C GLN A 119 -9.65 -0.34 15.70
N THR A 120 -9.07 -0.40 16.90
CA THR A 120 -7.69 -0.76 17.07
C THR A 120 -7.66 -2.22 16.66
N ASP A 121 -7.50 -2.47 15.36
CA ASP A 121 -6.80 -3.66 14.93
C ASP A 121 -5.62 -3.80 15.88
N ASN A 122 -5.45 -4.99 16.48
CA ASN A 122 -4.43 -5.27 17.49
C ASN A 122 -3.03 -5.17 16.87
N ILE A 123 -2.64 -3.98 16.45
CA ILE A 123 -1.35 -3.65 15.87
C ILE A 123 -0.41 -3.55 17.07
N PRO A 124 0.50 -4.51 17.26
CA PRO A 124 1.47 -4.42 18.35
C PRO A 124 2.37 -3.21 18.07
N VAL A 125 2.24 -2.17 18.91
CA VAL A 125 3.12 -1.01 18.89
C VAL A 125 4.36 -1.37 19.71
N PHE A 126 5.46 -1.61 19.03
CA PHE A 126 6.77 -1.76 19.68
C PHE A 126 7.31 -0.36 19.96
N SER A 127 7.31 0.04 21.22
CA SER A 127 7.97 1.28 21.63
C SER A 127 9.48 1.17 21.43
N GLU A 128 10.11 2.29 21.12
CA GLU A 128 11.58 2.39 21.11
C GLU A 128 12.14 2.02 22.49
N ASP A 129 13.31 1.38 22.50
CA ASP A 129 14.02 1.06 23.73
C ASP A 129 14.65 2.33 24.30
N VAL A 130 14.04 2.84 25.37
CA VAL A 130 14.46 4.05 26.08
C VAL A 130 15.43 3.77 27.24
N SER A 131 15.84 2.52 27.44
CA SER A 131 16.63 2.12 28.61
C SER A 131 18.00 2.80 28.70
N ASN A 132 18.53 3.29 27.58
CA ASN A 132 19.90 3.83 27.51
C ASN A 132 20.00 5.16 26.74
N ILE A 133 18.95 6.00 26.81
CA ILE A 133 18.90 7.31 26.12
C ILE A 133 20.14 8.16 26.43
N GLU A 134 20.63 8.14 27.67
CA GLU A 134 21.75 8.97 28.08
C GLU A 134 23.06 8.53 27.41
N ALA A 135 23.29 7.23 27.29
CA ALA A 135 24.44 6.70 26.54
C ALA A 135 24.32 7.00 25.04
N LEU A 136 23.15 6.81 24.44
CA LEU A 136 22.89 7.14 23.03
C LEU A 136 23.11 8.62 22.73
N LYS A 137 22.72 9.50 23.66
CA LYS A 137 22.98 10.93 23.57
C LYS A 137 24.47 11.22 23.60
N GLN A 138 25.21 10.61 24.53
CA GLN A 138 26.66 10.81 24.67
C GLN A 138 27.42 10.38 23.41
N THR A 139 27.07 9.24 22.82
CA THR A 139 27.68 8.71 21.59
C THR A 139 26.96 9.17 20.32
N SER A 140 26.18 10.25 20.38
CA SER A 140 25.44 10.73 19.21
C SER A 140 26.38 11.38 18.21
N VAL A 141 26.07 11.21 16.91
CA VAL A 141 26.77 11.89 15.81
C VAL A 141 26.81 13.40 16.01
N LEU A 142 25.76 13.98 16.62
CA LEU A 142 25.73 15.40 16.95
C LEU A 142 26.85 15.81 17.90
N ASN A 143 27.13 15.02 18.94
CA ASN A 143 28.22 15.30 19.87
C ASN A 143 29.60 15.10 19.22
N GLU A 144 29.74 14.13 18.33
CA GLU A 144 30.98 13.91 17.57
C GLU A 144 31.29 15.14 16.69
N LEU A 145 30.30 15.63 15.93
CA LEU A 145 30.43 16.82 15.09
C LEU A 145 30.76 18.08 15.92
N LEU A 146 30.15 18.22 17.10
CA LEU A 146 30.43 19.34 18.00
C LEU A 146 31.86 19.31 18.53
N HIS A 147 32.37 18.12 18.85
CA HIS A 147 33.77 17.94 19.26
C HIS A 147 34.74 18.23 18.11
N GLU A 148 34.41 17.82 16.88
CA GLU A 148 35.22 18.14 15.70
C GLU A 148 35.25 19.65 15.41
N GLU A 149 34.12 20.36 15.52
CA GLU A 149 34.09 21.81 15.37
C GLU A 149 34.90 22.54 16.45
N LEU A 150 34.76 22.12 17.72
CA LEU A 150 35.54 22.72 18.82
C LEU A 150 37.05 22.50 18.63
N ASN A 151 37.46 21.30 18.25
CA ASN A 151 38.86 20.99 17.99
C ASN A 151 39.41 21.74 16.76
N ASN A 152 38.59 22.05 15.77
CA ASN A 152 38.97 22.85 14.60
C ASN A 152 39.04 24.36 14.89
N ILE A 153 38.38 24.85 15.94
CA ILE A 153 38.45 26.25 16.39
C ILE A 153 39.69 26.49 17.27
N GLU A 154 40.19 25.45 17.94
CA GLU A 154 41.36 25.52 18.83
C GLU A 154 42.72 25.31 18.12
N ALA A 155 42.72 25.00 16.81
CA ALA A 155 43.92 24.82 15.97
C ALA A 155 44.22 26.03 15.08
#